data_AF-A0A378R209-F1
#
_entry.id   AF-A0A378R209-F1
#
_cell.length_a   1.000
_cell.length_b   1.000
_cell.length_c   1.000
_cell.angle_alpha   90.00
_cell.angle_beta   90.00
_cell.angle_gamma   90.00
#
_symmetry.space_group_name_H-M   'P 1'
#
loop_
_entity.id
_entity.type
_entity.pdbx_description
1 polymer ?
#
loop_
_entity_poly.entity_id
_entity_poly.type
_entity_poly.pdbx_seq_one_letter_code
_entity_poly.pdbx_strand_id
1 'polypeptide(L)'
;MQFKFLDNITGFGDKDWSKQWIIAWFVVGVIALFFGFWQTTEHTGLDWFYLIVSYIGLLCVVGLSFRKNVMGNGFGMLATAGEVVVQGSRGAIGLMLAPLFNFFTHVWGVIYWKKNTDADGDMLPQSANKYVWIITVLFIGIGIYLFPIINDWLTAHNYAIYQDDGSTFMGISFYTINILAFILSVTAQATMIMRYSFNWYLWIIVNMVWLIVNIMTANYIFAIQTMVYQVNAIVGLYGWYRSEKINKAKINN
;
A
#
# COMPACT_ATOMS: atom_id res chain seq x y z
N MET A 1 -22.47 9.37 -4.73
CA MET A 1 -21.89 10.57 -4.11
C MET A 1 -20.80 11.10 -5.04
N GLN A 2 -20.92 12.34 -5.47
CA GLN A 2 -19.92 13.07 -6.25
C GLN A 2 -19.49 14.25 -5.39
N PHE A 3 -18.19 14.41 -5.21
CA PHE A 3 -17.64 15.51 -4.42
C PHE A 3 -16.84 16.39 -5.37
N LYS A 4 -17.33 17.62 -5.62
CA LYS A 4 -16.75 18.52 -6.64
C LYS A 4 -15.24 18.70 -6.50
N PHE A 5 -14.76 18.83 -5.26
CA PHE A 5 -13.32 18.92 -5.00
C PHE A 5 -12.57 17.65 -5.43
N LEU A 6 -13.05 16.47 -4.99
CA LEU A 6 -12.44 15.18 -5.33
C LEU A 6 -12.52 14.90 -6.84
N ASP A 7 -13.64 15.24 -7.50
CA ASP A 7 -13.77 15.15 -8.95
C ASP A 7 -12.70 16.00 -9.64
N ASN A 8 -12.48 17.24 -9.22
CA ASN A 8 -11.45 18.09 -9.83
C ASN A 8 -10.03 17.56 -9.62
N ILE A 9 -9.67 17.14 -8.40
CA ILE A 9 -8.31 16.64 -8.11
C ILE A 9 -8.05 15.23 -8.66
N THR A 10 -9.09 14.51 -9.09
CA THR A 10 -8.96 13.22 -9.79
C THR A 10 -9.18 13.32 -11.30
N GLY A 11 -9.36 14.54 -11.83
CA GLY A 11 -9.50 14.80 -13.27
C GLY A 11 -10.87 14.47 -13.86
N PHE A 12 -11.90 14.26 -13.03
CA PHE A 12 -13.27 13.94 -13.45
C PHE A 12 -14.26 15.10 -13.33
N GLY A 13 -13.83 16.26 -12.81
CA GLY A 13 -14.68 17.42 -12.57
C GLY A 13 -14.63 18.46 -13.69
N ASP A 14 -15.29 19.60 -13.46
CA ASP A 14 -15.32 20.73 -14.41
C ASP A 14 -13.92 21.32 -14.66
N LYS A 15 -13.01 21.15 -13.69
CA LYS A 15 -11.63 21.60 -13.75
C LYS A 15 -10.71 20.42 -13.49
N ASP A 16 -9.71 20.22 -14.34
CA ASP A 16 -8.67 19.24 -14.08
C ASP A 16 -7.59 19.84 -13.17
N TRP A 17 -7.63 19.48 -11.89
CA TRP A 17 -6.64 19.84 -10.87
C TRP A 17 -5.72 18.67 -10.51
N SER A 18 -5.76 17.57 -11.26
CA SER A 18 -5.00 16.35 -10.93
C SER A 18 -3.51 16.61 -10.81
N LYS A 19 -2.91 17.33 -11.77
CA LYS A 19 -1.48 17.66 -11.76
C LYS A 19 -1.09 18.53 -10.57
N GLN A 20 -1.88 19.56 -10.28
CA GLN A 20 -1.64 20.48 -9.17
C GLN A 20 -1.73 19.73 -7.84
N TRP A 21 -2.72 18.84 -7.70
CA TRP A 21 -2.85 17.98 -6.53
C TRP A 21 -1.65 17.04 -6.38
N ILE A 22 -1.25 16.33 -7.44
CA ILE A 22 -0.10 15.42 -7.43
C ILE A 22 1.16 16.16 -6.98
N ILE A 23 1.43 17.33 -7.56
CA ILE A 23 2.62 18.14 -7.21
C ILE A 23 2.53 18.60 -5.75
N ALA A 24 1.41 19.17 -5.32
CA ALA A 24 1.25 19.65 -3.95
C ALA A 24 1.40 18.52 -2.92
N TRP A 25 0.71 17.40 -3.13
CA TRP A 25 0.81 16.23 -2.27
C TRP A 25 2.23 15.68 -2.21
N PHE A 26 2.91 15.56 -3.36
CA PHE A 26 4.27 15.06 -3.42
C PHE A 26 5.26 15.98 -2.71
N VAL A 27 5.17 17.30 -2.94
CA VAL A 27 6.01 18.29 -2.27
C VAL A 27 5.80 18.26 -0.76
N VAL A 28 4.55 18.24 -0.30
CA VAL A 28 4.24 18.12 1.14
C VAL A 28 4.80 16.82 1.72
N GLY A 29 4.65 15.71 1.02
CA GLY A 29 5.20 14.42 1.43
C GLY A 29 6.72 14.42 1.53
N VAL A 30 7.41 14.97 0.52
CA VAL A 30 8.88 15.10 0.49
C VAL A 30 9.38 15.97 1.65
N ILE A 31 8.73 17.12 1.88
CA ILE A 31 9.04 18.02 2.98
C ILE A 31 8.85 17.31 4.33
N ALA A 32 7.71 16.65 4.54
CA ALA A 32 7.43 15.94 5.79
C ALA A 32 8.47 14.85 6.08
N LEU A 33 8.84 14.07 5.06
CA LEU A 33 9.87 13.04 5.18
C LEU A 33 11.26 13.65 5.41
N PHE A 34 11.60 14.76 4.75
CA PHE A 34 12.88 15.44 4.94
C PHE A 34 13.02 15.99 6.36
N PHE A 35 11.97 16.65 6.88
CA PHE A 35 11.94 17.10 8.27
C PHE A 35 11.97 15.93 9.24
N GLY A 36 11.21 14.86 8.98
CA GLY A 36 11.25 13.64 9.77
C GLY A 36 12.66 13.06 9.86
N PHE A 37 13.31 12.87 8.70
CA PHE A 37 14.69 12.44 8.59
C PHE A 37 15.63 13.25 9.50
N TRP A 38 15.54 14.58 9.43
CA TRP A 38 16.43 15.44 10.19
C TRP A 38 16.17 15.45 11.70
N GLN A 39 14.95 15.13 12.12
CA GLN A 39 14.52 15.20 13.52
C GLN A 39 14.58 13.84 14.23
N THR A 40 14.51 12.73 13.50
CA THR A 40 14.29 11.40 14.09
C THR A 40 15.36 10.38 13.73
N THR A 41 16.45 10.77 13.07
CA THR A 41 17.51 9.83 12.63
C THR A 41 18.91 10.35 12.98
N GLU A 42 19.88 9.44 12.93
CA GLU A 42 21.31 9.76 13.10
C GLU A 42 21.99 10.11 11.77
N HIS A 43 21.24 10.08 10.66
CA HIS A 43 21.71 10.38 9.31
C HIS A 43 22.79 9.41 8.81
N THR A 44 22.75 8.17 9.26
CA THR A 44 23.63 7.10 8.77
C THR A 44 23.32 6.77 7.31
N GLY A 45 24.21 6.01 6.65
CA GLY A 45 23.95 5.52 5.29
C GLY A 45 22.63 4.72 5.18
N LEU A 46 22.25 4.00 6.25
CA LEU A 46 20.98 3.27 6.30
C LEU A 46 19.78 4.20 6.40
N ASP A 47 19.88 5.29 7.17
CA ASP A 47 18.80 6.28 7.27
C ASP A 47 18.57 7.00 5.95
N TRP A 48 19.65 7.34 5.23
CA TRP A 48 19.56 7.89 3.87
C TRP A 48 18.90 6.90 2.90
N PHE A 49 19.24 5.63 3.01
CA PHE A 49 18.59 4.58 2.24
C PHE A 49 17.09 4.53 2.54
N TYR A 50 16.68 4.59 3.80
CA TYR A 50 15.25 4.62 4.18
C TYR A 50 14.54 5.81 3.53
N LEU A 51 15.13 7.01 3.61
CA LEU A 51 14.55 8.22 3.03
C LEU A 51 14.36 8.10 1.50
N ILE A 52 15.37 7.60 0.79
CA ILE A 52 15.31 7.40 -0.66
C ILE A 52 14.21 6.40 -1.03
N VAL A 53 14.15 5.27 -0.32
CA VAL A 53 13.10 4.26 -0.54
C VAL A 53 11.72 4.87 -0.30
N SER A 54 11.56 5.69 0.74
CA SER A 54 10.29 6.37 1.02
C SER A 54 9.88 7.34 -0.10
N TYR A 55 10.80 8.08 -0.70
CA TYR A 55 10.51 8.94 -1.86
C TYR A 55 10.09 8.15 -3.10
N ILE A 56 10.77 7.03 -3.38
CA ILE A 56 10.37 6.12 -4.47
C ILE A 56 8.98 5.56 -4.19
N GLY A 57 8.70 5.24 -2.93
CA GLY A 57 7.38 4.85 -2.47
C GLY A 57 6.29 5.89 -2.75
N LEU A 58 6.56 7.18 -2.49
CA LEU A 58 5.61 8.26 -2.82
C LEU A 58 5.25 8.27 -4.32
N LEU A 59 6.26 8.08 -5.20
CA LEU A 59 6.04 8.00 -6.66
C LEU A 59 5.20 6.78 -7.05
N CYS A 60 5.45 5.63 -6.42
CA CYS A 60 4.66 4.42 -6.61
C CYS A 60 3.19 4.67 -6.29
N VAL A 61 2.87 5.08 -5.06
CA VAL A 61 1.46 5.14 -4.63
C VAL A 61 0.67 6.20 -5.39
N VAL A 62 1.30 7.32 -5.78
CA VAL A 62 0.62 8.34 -6.59
C VAL A 62 0.41 7.86 -8.02
N GLY A 63 1.37 7.13 -8.59
CA GLY A 63 1.17 6.46 -9.87
C GLY A 63 0.00 5.49 -9.85
N LEU A 64 -0.11 4.68 -8.78
CA LEU A 64 -1.21 3.72 -8.60
C LEU A 64 -2.57 4.42 -8.39
N SER A 65 -2.64 5.48 -7.59
CA SER A 65 -3.90 6.21 -7.34
C SER A 65 -4.45 6.85 -8.61
N PHE A 66 -3.57 7.35 -9.47
CA PHE A 66 -3.90 7.89 -10.79
C PHE A 66 -3.83 6.85 -11.93
N ARG A 67 -3.79 5.55 -11.60
CA ARG A 67 -3.91 4.42 -12.54
C ARG A 67 -2.82 4.39 -13.62
N LYS A 68 -1.69 5.06 -13.39
CA LYS A 68 -0.53 5.10 -14.27
C LYS A 68 0.31 3.84 -14.05
N ASN A 69 0.25 2.89 -14.99
CA ASN A 69 0.85 1.57 -14.81
C ASN A 69 2.37 1.61 -14.57
N VAL A 70 3.15 2.23 -15.45
CA VAL A 70 4.63 2.25 -15.33
C VAL A 70 5.08 3.03 -14.11
N MET A 71 4.48 4.18 -13.84
CA MET A 71 4.79 4.97 -12.64
C MET A 71 4.40 4.21 -11.36
N GLY A 72 3.21 3.62 -11.33
CA GLY A 72 2.73 2.88 -10.17
C GLY A 72 3.49 1.57 -9.95
N ASN A 73 3.34 0.61 -10.85
CA ASN A 73 3.94 -0.72 -10.69
C ASN A 73 5.47 -0.73 -10.89
N GLY A 74 6.01 0.14 -11.74
CA GLY A 74 7.46 0.26 -11.96
C GLY A 74 8.19 0.74 -10.70
N PHE A 75 7.79 1.91 -10.17
CA PHE A 75 8.33 2.39 -8.90
C PHE A 75 7.91 1.50 -7.73
N GLY A 76 6.77 0.81 -7.81
CA GLY A 76 6.35 -0.18 -6.82
C GLY A 76 7.34 -1.33 -6.65
N MET A 77 7.91 -1.86 -7.73
CA MET A 77 8.99 -2.85 -7.63
C MET A 77 10.22 -2.29 -6.90
N LEU A 78 10.66 -1.07 -7.25
CA LEU A 78 11.83 -0.46 -6.63
C LEU A 78 11.60 -0.13 -5.15
N ALA A 79 10.45 0.45 -4.82
CA ALA A 79 10.05 0.74 -3.46
C ALA A 79 10.04 -0.54 -2.65
N THR A 80 9.25 -1.53 -3.05
CA THR A 80 9.05 -2.77 -2.29
C THR A 80 10.34 -3.56 -2.09
N ALA A 81 11.25 -3.59 -3.06
CA ALA A 81 12.58 -4.19 -2.88
C ALA A 81 13.38 -3.49 -1.77
N GLY A 82 13.33 -2.16 -1.71
CA GLY A 82 13.94 -1.39 -0.62
C GLY A 82 13.23 -1.59 0.72
N GLU A 83 11.90 -1.62 0.72
CA GLU A 83 11.07 -1.80 1.92
C GLU A 83 11.35 -3.12 2.62
N VAL A 84 11.65 -4.21 1.89
CA VAL A 84 12.11 -5.48 2.48
C VAL A 84 13.32 -5.23 3.39
N VAL A 85 14.33 -4.49 2.91
CA VAL A 85 15.55 -4.20 3.68
C VAL A 85 15.24 -3.28 4.85
N VAL A 86 14.43 -2.24 4.63
CA VAL A 86 14.05 -1.28 5.68
C VAL A 86 13.33 -1.98 6.83
N GLN A 87 12.31 -2.77 6.52
CA GLN A 87 11.45 -3.39 7.52
C GLN A 87 12.15 -4.57 8.20
N GLY A 88 12.92 -5.35 7.44
CA GLY A 88 13.76 -6.43 8.00
C GLY A 88 14.80 -5.92 8.99
N SER A 89 15.48 -4.80 8.68
CA SER A 89 16.48 -4.21 9.59
C SER A 89 15.88 -3.59 10.87
N ARG A 90 14.56 -3.42 10.94
CA ARG A 90 13.82 -2.95 12.13
C ARG A 90 13.05 -4.06 12.85
N GLY A 91 13.24 -5.32 12.45
CA GLY A 91 12.56 -6.47 13.06
C GLY A 91 11.06 -6.57 12.72
N ALA A 92 10.57 -5.75 11.79
CA ALA A 92 9.17 -5.73 11.36
C ALA A 92 8.91 -6.83 10.31
N ILE A 93 8.98 -8.10 10.69
CA ILE A 93 8.96 -9.24 9.74
C ILE A 93 7.67 -9.30 8.93
N GLY A 94 6.50 -8.96 9.50
CA GLY A 94 5.25 -8.88 8.74
C GLY A 94 5.32 -7.85 7.61
N LEU A 95 5.94 -6.69 7.89
CA LEU A 95 6.18 -5.62 6.92
C LEU A 95 7.41 -5.87 6.05
N MET A 96 8.21 -6.91 6.30
CA MET A 96 9.27 -7.36 5.40
C MET A 96 8.71 -8.34 4.35
N LEU A 97 7.88 -9.29 4.79
CA LEU A 97 7.29 -10.31 3.92
C LEU A 97 6.26 -9.73 2.96
N ALA A 98 5.49 -8.73 3.40
CA ALA A 98 4.48 -8.09 2.57
C ALA A 98 5.08 -7.40 1.32
N PRO A 99 6.10 -6.51 1.43
CA PRO A 99 6.79 -5.95 0.28
C PRO A 99 7.43 -6.99 -0.63
N LEU A 100 7.94 -8.11 -0.10
CA LEU A 100 8.46 -9.20 -0.94
C LEU A 100 7.36 -9.77 -1.86
N PHE A 101 6.17 -10.02 -1.32
CA PHE A 101 5.00 -10.39 -2.13
C PHE A 101 4.59 -9.25 -3.09
N ASN A 102 4.60 -8.01 -2.62
CA ASN A 102 4.22 -6.84 -3.41
C ASN A 102 5.15 -6.64 -4.62
N PHE A 103 6.44 -6.95 -4.48
CA PHE A 103 7.42 -6.87 -5.57
C PHE A 103 6.98 -7.73 -6.77
N PHE A 104 6.74 -9.03 -6.54
CA PHE A 104 6.36 -9.95 -7.61
C PHE A 104 4.98 -9.62 -8.20
N THR A 105 4.06 -9.15 -7.37
CA THR A 105 2.75 -8.73 -7.86
C THR A 105 2.80 -7.42 -8.64
N HIS A 106 3.74 -6.51 -8.36
CA HIS A 106 4.00 -5.34 -9.21
C HIS A 106 4.60 -5.75 -10.56
N VAL A 107 5.54 -6.71 -10.60
CA VAL A 107 6.04 -7.29 -11.85
C VAL A 107 4.87 -7.79 -12.70
N TRP A 108 3.98 -8.58 -12.09
CA TRP A 108 2.77 -9.04 -12.76
C TRP A 108 1.85 -7.88 -13.15
N GLY A 109 1.69 -6.87 -12.29
CA GLY A 109 0.90 -5.67 -12.51
C GLY A 109 1.29 -4.92 -13.77
N VAL A 110 2.58 -4.72 -14.01
CA VAL A 110 3.08 -4.10 -15.26
C VAL A 110 2.54 -4.79 -16.49
N ILE A 111 2.55 -6.13 -16.50
CA ILE A 111 2.11 -6.95 -17.63
C ILE A 111 0.58 -6.98 -17.74
N TYR A 112 -0.10 -7.23 -16.62
CA TYR A 112 -1.54 -7.44 -16.58
C TYR A 112 -2.31 -6.14 -16.85
N TRP A 113 -1.88 -5.01 -16.27
CA TRP A 113 -2.56 -3.72 -16.46
C TRP A 113 -2.40 -3.20 -17.87
N LYS A 114 -1.27 -3.46 -18.54
CA LYS A 114 -1.06 -3.06 -19.94
C LYS A 114 -2.14 -3.61 -20.90
N LYS A 115 -2.76 -4.74 -20.56
CA LYS A 115 -3.84 -5.36 -21.35
C LYS A 115 -5.23 -4.77 -21.01
N ASN A 116 -5.31 -3.86 -20.05
CA ASN A 116 -6.55 -3.40 -19.43
C ASN A 116 -6.52 -1.89 -19.19
N THR A 117 -6.20 -1.11 -20.22
CA THR A 117 -6.14 0.36 -20.16
C THR A 117 -7.20 1.03 -21.03
N ASP A 118 -7.50 2.29 -20.72
CA ASP A 118 -8.26 3.17 -21.60
C ASP A 118 -7.38 3.75 -22.73
N ALA A 119 -7.96 4.67 -23.51
CA ALA A 119 -7.30 5.34 -24.63
C ALA A 119 -6.11 6.22 -24.21
N ASP A 120 -6.09 6.68 -22.95
CA ASP A 120 -5.01 7.50 -22.39
C ASP A 120 -3.91 6.62 -21.76
N GLY A 121 -4.07 5.30 -21.81
CA GLY A 121 -3.14 4.33 -21.23
C GLY A 121 -3.33 4.13 -19.73
N ASP A 122 -4.42 4.63 -19.14
CA ASP A 122 -4.72 4.48 -17.73
C ASP A 122 -5.43 3.17 -17.47
N MET A 123 -5.03 2.47 -16.41
CA MET A 123 -5.65 1.20 -16.05
C MET A 123 -7.15 1.40 -15.78
N LEU A 124 -7.97 0.50 -16.31
CA LEU A 124 -9.42 0.47 -16.12
C LEU A 124 -9.77 -0.31 -14.84
N PRO A 125 -10.30 0.32 -13.78
CA PRO A 125 -10.70 -0.39 -12.57
C PRO A 125 -12.01 -1.15 -12.78
N GLN A 126 -12.22 -2.20 -11.99
CA GLN A 126 -13.41 -3.05 -12.02
C GLN A 126 -14.08 -3.18 -10.64
N SER A 127 -15.38 -3.49 -10.63
CA SER A 127 -16.10 -3.81 -9.39
C SER A 127 -15.90 -5.25 -8.97
N ALA A 128 -15.84 -5.46 -7.65
CA ALA A 128 -16.05 -6.77 -7.05
C ALA A 128 -17.53 -7.17 -7.08
N ASN A 129 -17.79 -8.44 -7.40
CA ASN A 129 -19.08 -9.07 -7.14
C ASN A 129 -19.10 -9.67 -5.72
N LYS A 130 -20.24 -10.25 -5.32
CA LYS A 130 -20.39 -10.86 -3.98
C LYS A 130 -19.37 -11.98 -3.70
N TYR A 131 -18.96 -12.74 -4.72
CA TYR A 131 -18.02 -13.85 -4.54
C TYR A 131 -16.60 -13.33 -4.28
N VAL A 132 -16.18 -12.27 -4.97
CA VAL A 132 -14.89 -11.62 -4.72
C VAL A 132 -14.81 -11.13 -3.28
N TRP A 133 -15.89 -10.50 -2.76
CA TRP A 133 -15.96 -10.11 -1.36
C TRP A 133 -15.87 -11.30 -0.39
N ILE A 134 -16.64 -12.36 -0.64
CA ILE A 134 -16.60 -13.57 0.18
C ILE A 134 -15.20 -14.19 0.20
N ILE A 135 -14.58 -14.38 -0.97
CA ILE A 135 -13.23 -14.94 -1.09
C ILE A 135 -12.23 -14.06 -0.35
N THR A 136 -12.34 -12.73 -0.46
CA THR A 136 -11.46 -11.78 0.23
C THR A 136 -11.56 -11.93 1.74
N VAL A 137 -12.77 -11.95 2.29
CA VAL A 137 -13.00 -12.11 3.75
C VAL A 137 -12.52 -13.48 4.23
N LEU A 138 -12.82 -14.55 3.49
CA LEU A 138 -12.36 -15.90 3.82
C LEU A 138 -10.83 -15.99 3.79
N PHE A 139 -10.18 -15.41 2.78
CA PHE A 139 -8.72 -15.40 2.69
C PHE A 139 -8.08 -14.69 3.89
N ILE A 140 -8.62 -13.53 4.30
CA ILE A 140 -8.15 -12.82 5.49
C ILE A 140 -8.33 -13.69 6.74
N GLY A 141 -9.52 -14.26 6.95
CA GLY A 141 -9.82 -15.09 8.13
C GLY A 141 -8.95 -16.34 8.20
N ILE A 142 -8.80 -17.05 7.09
CA ILE A 142 -7.93 -18.23 6.98
C ILE A 142 -6.47 -17.84 7.21
N GLY A 143 -6.01 -16.71 6.63
CA GLY A 143 -4.66 -16.22 6.81
C GLY A 143 -4.33 -15.92 8.27
N ILE A 144 -5.21 -15.19 8.97
CA ILE A 144 -5.06 -14.89 10.40
C ILE A 144 -5.03 -16.17 11.24
N TYR A 145 -5.86 -17.16 10.89
CA TYR A 145 -5.93 -18.43 11.63
C TYR A 145 -4.73 -19.34 11.38
N LEU A 146 -4.30 -19.49 10.13
CA LEU A 146 -3.23 -20.42 9.75
C LEU A 146 -1.84 -19.88 10.05
N PHE A 147 -1.63 -18.55 10.01
CA PHE A 147 -0.29 -17.99 10.17
C PHE A 147 0.38 -18.40 11.50
N PRO A 148 -0.28 -18.30 12.68
CA PRO A 148 0.31 -18.77 13.92
C PRO A 148 0.68 -20.26 13.88
N ILE A 149 -0.21 -21.11 13.35
CA ILE A 149 0.00 -22.55 13.25
C ILE A 149 1.23 -22.87 12.40
N ILE A 150 1.37 -22.19 11.26
CA ILE A 150 2.51 -22.35 10.37
C ILE A 150 3.79 -21.85 11.04
N ASN A 151 3.76 -20.71 11.73
CA ASN A 151 4.92 -20.16 12.41
C ASN A 151 5.39 -21.05 13.57
N ASP A 152 4.46 -21.62 14.35
CA ASP A 152 4.78 -22.57 15.42
C ASP A 152 5.40 -23.86 14.86
N TRP A 153 4.83 -24.38 13.76
CA TRP A 153 5.39 -25.54 13.06
C TRP A 153 6.81 -25.27 12.55
N LEU A 154 7.03 -24.11 11.93
CA LEU A 154 8.36 -23.70 11.48
C LEU A 154 9.33 -23.53 12.64
N THR A 155 8.87 -22.95 13.76
CA THR A 155 9.66 -22.77 14.98
C THR A 155 10.11 -24.11 15.54
N ALA A 156 9.22 -25.12 15.59
CA ALA A 156 9.55 -26.47 16.04
C ALA A 156 10.62 -27.16 15.15
N HIS A 157 10.80 -26.71 13.90
CA HIS A 157 11.79 -27.22 12.96
C HIS A 157 13.02 -26.31 12.82
N ASN A 158 13.21 -25.34 13.72
CA ASN A 158 14.30 -24.34 13.69
C ASN A 158 14.29 -23.43 12.45
N TYR A 159 13.11 -23.25 11.84
CA TYR A 159 12.87 -22.30 10.75
C TYR A 159 12.03 -21.10 11.23
N ALA A 160 12.06 -20.78 12.53
CA ALA A 160 11.25 -19.72 13.11
C ALA A 160 11.39 -18.43 12.29
N ILE A 161 10.28 -17.98 11.70
CA ILE A 161 10.27 -16.76 10.89
C ILE A 161 10.13 -15.53 11.80
N TYR A 162 9.40 -15.67 12.90
CA TYR A 162 9.15 -14.58 13.83
C TYR A 162 8.86 -15.10 15.25
N GLN A 163 9.39 -14.43 16.26
CA GLN A 163 9.19 -14.78 17.67
C GLN A 163 8.43 -13.66 18.38
N ASP A 164 7.49 -14.03 19.25
CA ASP A 164 6.82 -13.06 20.12
C ASP A 164 7.83 -12.57 21.17
N ASP A 165 8.16 -11.28 21.13
CA ASP A 165 9.07 -10.63 22.07
C ASP A 165 8.36 -10.09 23.33
N GLY A 166 7.05 -10.32 23.44
CA GLY A 166 6.21 -9.85 24.53
C GLY A 166 5.85 -8.37 24.44
N SER A 167 6.26 -7.66 23.38
CA SER A 167 5.88 -6.27 23.17
C SER A 167 4.40 -6.15 22.78
N THR A 168 3.74 -5.10 23.26
CA THR A 168 2.30 -4.90 23.02
C THR A 168 1.99 -3.45 22.68
N PHE A 169 0.91 -3.25 21.94
CA PHE A 169 0.30 -1.95 21.69
C PHE A 169 -1.18 -2.03 22.04
N MET A 170 -1.60 -1.21 23.02
CA MET A 170 -2.98 -1.22 23.55
C MET A 170 -3.45 -2.63 23.96
N GLY A 171 -2.56 -3.47 24.49
CA GLY A 171 -2.86 -4.85 24.92
C GLY A 171 -2.88 -5.90 23.80
N ILE A 172 -2.61 -5.53 22.55
CA ILE A 172 -2.46 -6.47 21.42
C ILE A 172 -0.96 -6.74 21.22
N SER A 173 -0.55 -8.01 21.11
CA SER A 173 0.85 -8.35 20.90
C SER A 173 1.37 -7.87 19.55
N PHE A 174 2.63 -7.45 19.51
CA PHE A 174 3.29 -7.03 18.28
C PHE A 174 3.35 -8.16 17.25
N TYR A 175 3.44 -9.41 17.72
CA TYR A 175 3.24 -10.62 16.92
C TYR A 175 1.93 -10.60 16.14
N THR A 176 0.80 -10.40 16.83
CA THR A 176 -0.51 -10.35 16.20
C THR A 176 -0.62 -9.19 15.20
N ILE A 177 -0.06 -8.02 15.54
CA ILE A 177 -0.06 -6.84 14.67
C ILE A 177 0.74 -7.11 13.39
N ASN A 178 1.90 -7.78 13.47
CA ASN A 178 2.69 -8.17 12.30
C ASN A 178 1.93 -9.13 11.37
N ILE A 179 1.22 -10.12 11.94
CA ILE A 179 0.38 -11.04 11.16
C ILE A 179 -0.70 -10.27 10.40
N LEU A 180 -1.41 -9.38 11.11
CA LEU A 180 -2.44 -8.55 10.49
C LEU A 180 -1.86 -7.69 9.37
N ALA A 181 -0.71 -7.07 9.61
CA ALA A 181 -0.05 -6.23 8.63
C ALA A 181 0.31 -7.00 7.35
N PHE A 182 0.82 -8.23 7.50
CA PHE A 182 1.16 -9.10 6.38
C PHE A 182 -0.09 -9.53 5.60
N ILE A 183 -1.06 -10.16 6.27
CA ILE A 183 -2.25 -10.74 5.61
C ILE A 183 -3.09 -9.65 4.94
N LEU A 184 -3.30 -8.51 5.60
CA LEU A 184 -4.06 -7.40 5.03
C LEU A 184 -3.32 -6.79 3.83
N SER A 185 -1.99 -6.62 3.90
CA SER A 185 -1.21 -6.09 2.77
C SER A 185 -1.24 -7.02 1.56
N VAL A 186 -1.05 -8.33 1.75
CA VAL A 186 -1.13 -9.32 0.67
C VAL A 186 -2.49 -9.26 -0.01
N THR A 187 -3.56 -9.14 0.80
CA THR A 187 -4.93 -9.04 0.29
C THR A 187 -5.17 -7.72 -0.47
N ALA A 188 -4.72 -6.60 0.09
CA ALA A 188 -4.84 -5.27 -0.51
C ALA A 188 -4.09 -5.20 -1.85
N GLN A 189 -2.88 -5.73 -1.89
CA GLN A 189 -2.06 -5.78 -3.09
C GLN A 189 -2.68 -6.70 -4.15
N ALA A 190 -3.08 -7.93 -3.80
CA ALA A 190 -3.69 -8.85 -4.75
C ALA A 190 -4.94 -8.24 -5.40
N THR A 191 -5.81 -7.63 -4.60
CA THR A 191 -7.03 -6.98 -5.10
C THR A 191 -6.72 -5.72 -5.93
N MET A 192 -5.68 -4.96 -5.58
CA MET A 192 -5.19 -3.83 -6.37
C MET A 192 -4.70 -4.27 -7.74
N ILE A 193 -3.84 -5.28 -7.81
CA ILE A 193 -3.30 -5.77 -9.08
C ILE A 193 -4.40 -6.39 -9.95
N MET A 194 -5.39 -7.03 -9.33
CA MET A 194 -6.62 -7.44 -10.00
C MET A 194 -7.54 -6.27 -10.38
N ARG A 195 -7.15 -5.01 -10.18
CA ARG A 195 -7.86 -3.78 -10.58
C ARG A 195 -9.19 -3.56 -9.85
N TYR A 196 -9.42 -4.21 -8.71
CA TYR A 196 -10.67 -4.01 -7.98
C TYR A 196 -10.67 -2.67 -7.24
N SER A 197 -11.63 -1.79 -7.50
CA SER A 197 -11.72 -0.45 -6.88
C SER A 197 -11.74 -0.47 -5.34
N PHE A 198 -12.34 -1.49 -4.74
CA PHE A 198 -12.42 -1.63 -3.29
C PHE A 198 -11.07 -1.88 -2.60
N ASN A 199 -10.00 -2.21 -3.35
CA ASN A 199 -8.66 -2.42 -2.80
C ASN A 199 -8.18 -1.25 -1.92
N TRP A 200 -8.58 -0.02 -2.26
CA TRP A 200 -8.17 1.15 -1.49
C TRP A 200 -8.78 1.21 -0.09
N TYR A 201 -9.94 0.58 0.15
CA TYR A 201 -10.42 0.40 1.53
C TYR A 201 -9.47 -0.48 2.33
N LEU A 202 -8.93 -1.54 1.72
CA LEU A 202 -7.93 -2.38 2.37
C LEU A 202 -6.64 -1.60 2.60
N TRP A 203 -6.16 -0.82 1.63
CA TRP A 203 -4.96 0.01 1.83
C TRP A 203 -5.10 1.07 2.91
N ILE A 204 -6.29 1.67 3.07
CA ILE A 204 -6.57 2.59 4.18
C ILE A 204 -6.40 1.86 5.53
N ILE A 205 -6.90 0.63 5.65
CA ILE A 205 -6.75 -0.17 6.88
C ILE A 205 -5.29 -0.59 7.06
N VAL A 206 -4.63 -1.07 6.00
CA VAL A 206 -3.23 -1.50 5.99
C VAL A 206 -2.31 -0.36 6.44
N ASN A 207 -2.51 0.86 5.92
CA ASN A 207 -1.72 2.02 6.33
C ASN A 207 -1.85 2.28 7.84
N MET A 208 -3.03 2.14 8.44
CA MET A 208 -3.16 2.30 9.90
C MET A 208 -2.39 1.23 10.68
N VAL A 209 -2.44 -0.03 10.22
CA VAL A 209 -1.68 -1.11 10.84
C VAL A 209 -0.17 -0.91 10.66
N TRP A 210 0.27 -0.51 9.47
CA TRP A 210 1.66 -0.22 9.16
C TRP A 210 2.19 0.96 9.98
N LEU A 211 1.38 1.99 10.19
CA LEU A 211 1.74 3.10 11.07
C LEU A 211 2.04 2.61 12.48
N ILE A 212 1.18 1.75 13.04
CA ILE A 212 1.40 1.16 14.36
C ILE A 212 2.72 0.38 14.38
N VAL A 213 2.97 -0.49 13.39
CA VAL A 213 4.22 -1.26 13.33
C VAL A 213 5.44 -0.36 13.24
N ASN A 214 5.41 0.67 12.39
CA ASN A 214 6.53 1.59 12.22
C ASN A 214 6.78 2.42 13.50
N ILE A 215 5.75 2.78 14.25
CA ILE A 215 5.91 3.45 15.55
C ILE A 215 6.54 2.50 16.57
N MET A 216 6.04 1.26 16.66
CA MET A 216 6.55 0.26 17.61
C MET A 216 8.01 -0.13 17.36
N THR A 217 8.46 -0.04 16.11
CA THR A 217 9.84 -0.36 15.69
C THR A 217 10.73 0.88 15.55
N ALA A 218 10.26 2.04 16.01
CA ALA A 218 10.93 3.34 15.89
C ALA A 218 11.38 3.69 14.46
N ASN A 219 10.67 3.18 13.45
CA ASN A 219 10.89 3.47 12.04
C ASN A 219 10.10 4.71 11.62
N TYR A 220 10.50 5.87 12.15
CA TYR A 220 9.73 7.11 12.01
C TYR A 220 9.62 7.63 10.57
N ILE A 221 10.61 7.34 9.71
CA ILE A 221 10.56 7.70 8.28
C ILE A 221 9.37 7.01 7.62
N PHE A 222 9.25 5.70 7.84
CA PHE A 222 8.14 4.94 7.28
C PHE A 222 6.82 5.22 8.00
N ALA A 223 6.82 5.59 9.28
CA ALA A 223 5.63 6.08 9.96
C ALA A 223 5.08 7.35 9.27
N ILE A 224 5.95 8.32 8.97
CA ILE A 224 5.58 9.55 8.24
C ILE A 224 5.12 9.22 6.82
N GLN A 225 5.86 8.38 6.10
CA GLN A 225 5.46 7.91 4.77
C GLN A 225 4.06 7.30 4.78
N THR A 226 3.76 6.47 5.79
CA THR A 226 2.45 5.83 5.93
C THR A 226 1.32 6.86 6.12
N MET A 227 1.58 7.94 6.88
CA MET A 227 0.63 9.04 7.01
C MET A 227 0.40 9.79 5.69
N VAL A 228 1.46 10.00 4.90
CA VAL A 228 1.37 10.63 3.58
C VAL A 228 0.58 9.73 2.61
N TYR A 229 0.84 8.42 2.65
CA TYR A 229 0.10 7.41 1.89
C TYR A 229 -1.38 7.40 2.22
N GLN A 230 -1.75 7.61 3.48
CA GLN A 230 -3.14 7.62 3.93
C GLN A 230 -3.99 8.64 3.17
N VAL A 231 -3.45 9.84 2.93
CA VAL A 231 -4.13 10.88 2.16
C VAL A 231 -4.32 10.43 0.70
N ASN A 232 -3.28 9.86 0.10
CA ASN A 232 -3.35 9.41 -1.29
C ASN A 232 -4.25 8.17 -1.47
N ALA A 233 -4.37 7.31 -0.46
CA ALA A 233 -5.27 6.17 -0.50
C ALA A 233 -6.75 6.59 -0.60
N ILE A 234 -7.14 7.71 0.03
CA ILE A 234 -8.48 8.28 -0.09
C ILE A 234 -8.72 8.82 -1.51
N VAL A 235 -7.72 9.47 -2.09
CA VAL A 235 -7.79 9.96 -3.48
C VAL A 235 -7.88 8.80 -4.47
N GLY A 236 -7.06 7.76 -4.28
CA GLY A 236 -7.10 6.53 -5.06
C GLY A 236 -8.45 5.83 -4.98
N LEU A 237 -9.02 5.72 -3.77
CA LEU A 237 -10.36 5.17 -3.55
C LEU A 237 -11.39 5.92 -4.40
N TYR A 238 -11.46 7.25 -4.26
CA TYR A 238 -12.43 8.06 -4.98
C TYR A 238 -12.22 7.95 -6.50
N GLY A 239 -10.99 8.15 -6.97
CA GLY A 239 -10.65 8.16 -8.39
C GLY A 239 -10.93 6.82 -9.08
N TRP A 240 -10.61 5.71 -8.44
CA TRP A 240 -10.89 4.37 -8.99
C TRP A 240 -12.39 4.08 -9.04
N TYR A 241 -13.14 4.39 -7.97
CA TYR A 241 -14.59 4.23 -7.98
C TYR A 241 -15.29 5.11 -9.02
N ARG A 242 -14.78 6.34 -9.23
CA ARG A 242 -15.34 7.26 -10.22
C ARG A 242 -15.12 6.75 -11.64
N SER A 243 -13.88 6.32 -11.95
CA SER A 243 -13.53 5.70 -13.22
C SER A 243 -14.36 4.44 -13.52
N GLU A 244 -14.48 3.54 -12.53
CA GLU A 244 -15.26 2.31 -12.66
C GLU A 244 -16.72 2.60 -13.06
N LYS A 245 -17.36 3.58 -12.42
CA LYS A 245 -18.74 3.98 -12.71
C LYS A 245 -18.90 4.55 -14.12
N ILE A 246 -17.95 5.38 -14.55
CA ILE A 246 -17.96 5.97 -15.91
C ILE A 246 -17.82 4.85 -16.95
N ASN A 247 -16.91 3.91 -16.74
CA ASN A 247 -16.68 2.80 -17.66
C ASN A 247 -17.91 1.90 -17.79
N LYS A 248 -18.57 1.56 -16.67
CA LYS A 248 -19.83 0.81 -16.70
C LYS A 248 -20.94 1.52 -17.47
N ALA A 249 -21.08 2.83 -17.30
CA ALA A 249 -22.08 3.60 -18.02
C ALA A 249 -21.83 3.60 -19.55
N LYS A 250 -20.55 3.62 -19.98
CA LYS A 250 -20.19 3.54 -21.40
C LYS A 250 -20.47 2.19 -22.04
N ILE A 251 -20.43 1.10 -21.28
CA ILE A 251 -20.70 -0.26 -21.80
C ILE A 251 -22.21 -0.51 -21.95
N ASN A 252 -23.02 0.13 -21.12
CA ASN A 252 -24.47 -0.09 -21.07
C ASN A 252 -25.29 0.85 -21.99
N ASN A 253 -24.63 1.80 -22.65
CA ASN A 253 -25.21 2.74 -23.62
C ASN A 253 -24.70 2.41 -25.02
#